data_AF-A0A4P9JEJ5-F1
#
_entry.id   AF-A0A4P9JEJ5-F1
#
_cell.length_a   1.000
_cell.length_b   1.000
_cell.length_c   1.000
_cell.angle_alpha   90.00
_cell.angle_beta   90.00
_cell.angle_gamma   90.00
#
_symmetry.space_group_name_H-M   'P 1'
#
loop_
_entity.id
_entity.type
_entity.pdbx_description
1 polymer ?
#
loop_
_entity_poly.entity_id
_entity_poly.type
_entity_poly.pdbx_seq_one_letter_code
_entity_poly.pdbx_strand_id
1 'polypeptide(L)'
;MGRSPRAHPEWVLMADAGVPFEVIARLNNADPKYVRDYVRLRGEALRGGPAPARLLVHDRPRPRPSRYADRDRRWRARLAQLEAFLTTHHRRPHAPESQTHRGPGSEWALAHWLTTQRSKDRAGQLLAHRANALDRVLPSWRVDDRAIENEAHWRLTLVEVLRFHQEHGRLPVRSRGAGSREQALAGWLVNQRLDHRAGQLSPERAHWLERQLPGFLGLSSAEQGDPDT
;
A
#
# COMPACT_ATOMS: atom_id res chain seq x y z
N MET A 1 43.38 24.50 13.84
CA MET A 1 42.67 23.23 14.07
C MET A 1 42.16 23.22 15.51
N GLY A 2 40.93 23.67 15.75
CA GLY A 2 40.33 23.67 17.11
C GLY A 2 39.32 22.54 17.22
N ARG A 3 39.66 21.47 17.94
CA ARG A 3 38.70 20.40 18.26
C ARG A 3 37.57 21.03 19.09
N SER A 4 36.33 20.90 18.64
CA SER A 4 35.17 21.22 19.48
C SER A 4 35.31 20.50 20.83
N PRO A 5 35.11 21.19 21.97
CA PRO A 5 35.15 20.54 23.27
C PRO A 5 34.11 19.42 23.29
N ARG A 6 34.57 18.18 23.48
CA ARG A 6 33.67 17.03 23.58
C ARG A 6 32.77 17.24 24.80
N ALA A 7 31.49 16.93 24.67
CA ALA A 7 30.61 16.88 25.82
C ALA A 7 31.03 15.69 26.69
N HIS A 8 31.09 15.90 28.00
CA HIS A 8 31.52 14.92 29.01
C HIS A 8 30.37 14.62 29.99
N PRO A 9 29.28 13.97 29.53
CA PRO A 9 28.16 13.61 30.40
C PRO A 9 28.58 12.70 31.57
N GLU A 10 29.64 11.92 31.39
CA GLU A 10 30.24 11.05 32.40
C GLU A 10 30.72 11.81 33.65
N TRP A 11 31.19 13.05 33.53
CA TRP A 11 31.65 13.84 34.68
C TRP A 11 30.49 14.26 35.59
N VAL A 12 29.32 14.53 35.01
CA VAL A 12 28.12 14.87 35.76
C VAL A 12 27.60 13.64 36.52
N LEU A 13 27.58 12.47 35.87
CA LEU A 13 27.14 11.23 36.52
C LEU A 13 28.04 10.83 37.71
N MET A 14 29.36 10.98 37.56
CA MET A 14 30.29 10.69 38.66
C MET A 14 30.12 11.67 39.83
N ALA A 15 29.89 12.96 39.55
CA ALA A 15 29.63 13.96 40.58
C ALA A 15 28.30 13.69 41.32
N ASP A 16 27.26 13.26 40.60
CA ASP A 16 25.95 12.92 41.17
C ASP A 16 26.02 11.68 42.06
N ALA A 17 26.93 10.75 41.75
CA ALA A 17 27.28 9.61 42.58
C ALA A 17 28.16 9.98 43.80
N GLY A 18 28.45 11.27 44.01
CA GLY A 18 29.22 11.77 45.16
C GLY A 18 30.74 11.69 45.00
N VAL A 19 31.25 11.43 43.80
CA VAL A 19 32.70 11.39 43.55
C VAL A 19 33.28 12.81 43.58
N PRO A 20 34.35 13.08 44.35
CA PRO A 20 34.96 14.41 44.40
C PRO A 20 35.51 14.86 43.04
N PHE A 21 35.35 16.14 42.69
CA PHE A 21 35.79 16.68 41.38
C PHE A 21 37.28 16.47 41.09
N GLU A 22 38.13 16.51 42.12
CA GLU A 22 39.57 16.25 42.04
C GLU A 22 39.89 14.82 41.56
N VAL A 23 39.02 13.86 41.91
CA VAL A 23 39.15 12.46 41.50
C VAL A 23 38.69 12.29 40.05
N ILE A 24 37.57 12.91 39.68
CA ILE A 24 37.06 12.90 38.30
C ILE A 24 38.07 13.53 37.34
N ALA A 25 38.66 14.66 37.74
CA ALA A 25 39.68 15.38 36.99
C ALA A 25 40.94 14.53 36.74
N ARG A 26 41.43 13.86 37.80
CA ARG A 26 42.58 12.95 37.71
C ARG A 26 42.32 11.76 36.78
N LEU A 27 41.13 11.14 36.87
CA LEU A 27 40.75 10.00 36.03
C LEU A 27 40.65 10.36 34.54
N ASN A 28 40.34 11.62 34.23
CA ASN A 28 40.10 12.08 32.86
C ASN A 28 41.23 12.99 32.34
N ASN A 29 42.35 13.09 33.08
CA ASN A 29 43.48 13.98 32.79
C ASN A 29 43.02 15.42 32.45
N ALA A 30 42.09 15.93 33.25
CA ALA A 30 41.48 17.24 33.10
C ALA A 30 41.79 18.14 34.30
N ASP A 31 41.63 19.44 34.13
CA ASP A 31 41.81 20.40 35.22
C ASP A 31 40.62 20.34 36.22
N PRO A 32 40.85 20.25 37.54
CA PRO A 32 39.77 20.13 38.53
C PRO A 32 38.82 21.33 38.60
N LYS A 33 39.31 22.55 38.32
CA LYS A 33 38.46 23.73 38.23
C LYS A 33 37.59 23.65 36.98
N TYR A 34 38.14 23.19 35.86
CA TYR A 34 37.37 22.98 34.63
C TYR A 34 36.27 21.93 34.80
N VAL A 35 36.54 20.79 35.46
CA VAL A 35 35.52 19.76 35.74
C VAL A 35 34.40 20.32 36.62
N ARG A 36 34.75 21.08 37.66
CA ARG A 36 33.78 21.70 38.57
C ARG A 36 32.87 22.71 37.86
N ASP A 37 33.46 23.58 37.04
CA ASP A 37 32.73 24.59 36.27
C ASP A 37 31.85 23.91 35.20
N TYR A 38 32.34 22.86 34.55
CA TYR A 38 31.60 22.04 33.59
C TYR A 38 30.39 21.35 34.23
N VAL A 39 30.58 20.69 35.37
CA VAL A 39 29.50 19.98 36.08
C VAL A 39 28.46 20.96 36.64
N ARG A 40 28.86 22.15 37.10
CA ARG A 40 27.91 23.20 37.51
C ARG A 40 27.10 23.71 36.34
N LEU A 41 27.75 24.04 35.23
CA LEU A 41 27.08 24.64 34.06
C LEU A 41 26.21 23.63 33.28
N ARG A 42 26.64 22.36 33.21
CA ARG A 42 25.98 21.32 32.40
C ARG A 42 25.18 20.32 33.21
N GLY A 43 25.44 20.21 34.50
CA GLY A 43 24.74 19.27 35.38
C GLY A 43 23.25 19.59 35.55
N GLU A 44 22.84 20.85 35.41
CA GLU A 44 21.42 21.22 35.41
C GLU A 44 20.70 20.72 34.15
N ALA A 45 21.34 20.84 32.98
CA ALA A 45 20.77 20.40 31.70
C ALA A 45 20.67 18.87 31.59
N LEU A 46 21.54 18.11 32.27
CA LEU A 46 21.51 16.63 32.28
C LEU A 46 20.60 16.07 33.39
N ARG A 47 20.44 16.77 34.52
CA ARG A 47 19.50 16.40 35.61
C ARG A 47 18.05 16.84 35.38
N GLY A 48 17.74 17.41 34.21
CA GLY A 48 16.39 17.87 33.87
C GLY A 48 15.96 19.15 34.62
N GLY A 49 16.89 19.90 35.20
CA GLY A 49 16.63 21.23 35.76
C GLY A 49 16.29 22.25 34.66
N PRO A 50 15.64 23.39 35.00
CA PRO A 50 15.29 24.40 34.02
C PRO A 50 16.58 24.89 33.34
N ALA A 51 16.63 24.76 32.01
CA ALA A 51 17.81 25.09 31.22
C ALA A 51 18.35 26.49 31.61
N PRO A 52 19.67 26.64 31.86
CA PRO A 52 20.25 27.93 32.20
C PRO A 52 20.02 28.91 31.07
N ALA A 53 19.21 29.92 31.36
CA ALA A 53 18.66 30.92 30.46
C ALA A 53 17.82 30.32 29.30
N ARG A 54 16.56 30.77 29.21
CA ARG A 54 15.78 30.70 27.97
C ARG A 54 16.64 31.23 26.83
N LEU A 55 17.23 30.34 26.04
CA LEU A 55 17.49 30.65 24.64
C LEU A 55 16.10 30.98 24.08
N LEU A 56 15.82 32.26 23.88
CA LEU A 56 14.72 32.79 23.08
C LEU A 56 14.97 32.44 21.61
N VAL A 57 15.15 31.14 21.36
CA VAL A 57 15.47 30.53 20.09
C VAL A 57 14.48 29.37 19.98
N HIS A 58 13.26 29.72 19.59
CA HIS A 58 12.21 28.84 19.01
C HIS A 58 10.94 28.47 19.80
N ASP A 59 10.59 29.11 20.92
CA ASP A 59 9.23 28.96 21.51
C ASP A 59 8.16 29.88 20.87
N ARG A 60 8.53 30.62 19.83
CA ARG A 60 7.56 31.08 18.84
C ARG A 60 7.79 30.22 17.61
N PRO A 61 6.92 29.25 17.27
CA PRO A 61 6.94 28.73 15.92
C PRO A 61 6.79 29.94 15.02
N ARG A 62 7.86 30.34 14.33
CA ARG A 62 7.71 31.31 13.24
C ARG A 62 6.62 30.70 12.37
N PRO A 63 5.46 31.37 12.17
CA PRO A 63 4.49 30.86 11.22
C PRO A 63 5.30 30.61 9.95
N ARG A 64 5.29 29.35 9.49
CA ARG A 64 6.09 28.94 8.34
C ARG A 64 5.87 29.99 7.26
N PRO A 65 6.91 30.60 6.68
CA PRO A 65 6.71 31.65 5.69
C PRO A 65 5.74 31.12 4.64
N SER A 66 4.65 31.86 4.42
CA SER A 66 3.49 31.51 3.56
C SER A 66 3.88 30.98 2.16
N ARG A 67 5.13 31.21 1.75
CA ARG A 67 5.74 30.75 0.50
C ARG A 67 5.98 29.25 0.39
N TYR A 68 5.96 28.46 1.48
CA TYR A 68 5.88 27.00 1.37
C TYR A 68 4.42 26.60 1.22
N ALA A 69 3.93 26.61 -0.03
CA ALA A 69 2.65 26.01 -0.34
C ALA A 69 2.64 24.56 0.16
N ASP A 70 1.76 24.24 1.10
CA ASP A 70 1.55 22.88 1.60
C ASP A 70 0.99 22.02 0.45
N ARG A 71 1.90 21.50 -0.37
CA ARG A 71 1.59 20.75 -1.60
C ARG A 71 0.76 19.50 -1.30
N ASP A 72 0.80 19.04 -0.04
CA ASP A 72 0.15 17.84 0.44
C ASP A 72 -1.17 18.12 1.14
N ARG A 73 -1.53 19.40 1.42
CA ARG A 73 -2.81 19.75 2.05
C ARG A 73 -3.99 19.11 1.34
N ARG A 74 -4.05 19.26 0.02
CA ARG A 74 -5.12 18.69 -0.82
C ARG A 74 -5.07 17.16 -0.83
N TRP A 75 -3.87 16.58 -0.83
CA TRP A 75 -3.70 15.13 -0.82
C TRP A 75 -4.18 14.51 0.49
N ARG A 76 -3.79 15.09 1.64
CA ARG A 76 -4.25 14.67 2.97
C ARG A 76 -5.76 14.85 3.14
N ALA A 77 -6.33 15.94 2.61
CA ALA A 77 -7.78 16.12 2.62
C ALA A 77 -8.52 15.01 1.84
N ARG A 78 -7.98 14.58 0.69
CA ARG A 78 -8.54 13.45 -0.07
C ARG A 78 -8.39 12.11 0.65
N LEU A 79 -7.25 11.88 1.31
CA LEU A 79 -7.05 10.69 2.14
C LEU A 79 -8.07 10.64 3.29
N ALA A 80 -8.31 11.76 3.98
CA ALA A 80 -9.31 11.84 5.05
C ALA A 80 -10.74 11.60 4.53
N GLN A 81 -11.07 12.10 3.32
CA GLN A 81 -12.34 11.78 2.67
C GLN A 81 -12.47 10.28 2.36
N LEU A 82 -11.39 9.64 1.91
CA LEU A 82 -11.37 8.19 1.67
C LEU A 82 -11.57 7.42 2.98
N GLU A 83 -10.86 7.78 4.04
CA GLU A 83 -10.99 7.15 5.37
C GLU A 83 -12.42 7.26 5.92
N ALA A 84 -13.02 8.44 5.83
CA ALA A 84 -14.41 8.66 6.20
C ALA A 84 -15.37 7.80 5.37
N PHE A 85 -15.14 7.69 4.05
CA PHE A 85 -15.95 6.85 3.17
C PHE A 85 -15.85 5.36 3.55
N LEU A 86 -14.64 4.86 3.78
CA LEU A 86 -14.40 3.47 4.20
C LEU A 86 -15.06 3.16 5.55
N THR A 87 -15.03 4.14 6.48
CA THR A 87 -15.68 4.02 7.79
C THR A 87 -17.20 3.96 7.68
N THR A 88 -17.80 4.76 6.79
CA THR A 88 -19.26 4.82 6.63
C THR A 88 -19.83 3.67 5.81
N HIS A 89 -19.17 3.31 4.70
CA HIS A 89 -19.72 2.36 3.74
C HIS A 89 -19.12 0.96 3.84
N HIS A 90 -18.02 0.78 4.59
CA HIS A 90 -17.29 -0.49 4.72
C HIS A 90 -16.91 -1.14 3.38
N ARG A 91 -16.87 -0.35 2.31
CA ARG A 91 -16.53 -0.75 0.95
C ARG A 91 -15.64 0.32 0.34
N ARG A 92 -14.90 -0.04 -0.70
CA ARG A 92 -14.08 0.92 -1.45
C ARG A 92 -14.96 1.82 -2.32
N PRO A 93 -14.54 3.08 -2.56
CA PRO A 93 -15.20 3.92 -3.55
C PRO A 93 -15.10 3.27 -4.92
N HIS A 94 -16.24 3.02 -5.55
CA HIS A 94 -16.31 2.56 -6.92
C HIS A 94 -16.70 3.72 -7.84
N ALA A 95 -16.31 3.67 -9.11
CA ALA A 95 -16.75 4.64 -10.12
C ALA A 95 -17.83 4.00 -11.01
N PRO A 96 -19.08 3.85 -10.54
CA PRO A 96 -20.12 3.27 -11.38
C PRO A 96 -20.37 4.18 -12.58
N GLU A 97 -20.49 3.57 -13.75
CA GLU A 97 -20.73 4.26 -15.03
C GLU A 97 -22.04 5.08 -15.01
N SER A 98 -22.97 4.72 -14.12
CA SER A 98 -24.27 5.35 -13.91
C SER A 98 -24.28 6.56 -12.95
N GLN A 99 -23.19 6.87 -12.24
CA GLN A 99 -23.18 8.05 -11.35
C GLN A 99 -22.99 9.36 -12.13
N THR A 100 -24.05 10.17 -12.13
CA THR A 100 -24.09 11.52 -12.71
C THR A 100 -23.38 12.59 -11.88
N HIS A 101 -23.12 12.35 -10.59
CA HIS A 101 -22.49 13.34 -9.71
C HIS A 101 -20.95 13.29 -9.77
N ARG A 102 -20.35 14.04 -10.70
CA ARG A 102 -18.89 14.18 -10.88
C ARG A 102 -18.31 15.41 -10.13
N GLY A 103 -18.78 15.65 -8.91
CA GLY A 103 -18.36 16.79 -8.08
C GLY A 103 -17.15 16.50 -7.17
N PRO A 104 -16.41 17.53 -6.71
CA PRO A 104 -15.41 17.37 -5.66
C PRO A 104 -16.03 16.79 -4.39
N GLY A 105 -15.64 15.56 -4.03
CA GLY A 105 -16.16 14.85 -2.85
C GLY A 105 -17.14 13.72 -3.19
N SER A 106 -17.46 13.50 -4.47
CA SER A 106 -18.22 12.32 -4.89
C SER A 106 -17.40 11.03 -4.79
N GLU A 107 -18.11 9.90 -4.69
CA GLU A 107 -17.50 8.55 -4.73
C GLU A 107 -16.64 8.37 -5.99
N TRP A 108 -17.14 8.82 -7.15
CA TRP A 108 -16.40 8.84 -8.41
C TRP A 108 -15.07 9.60 -8.30
N ALA A 109 -15.06 10.78 -7.65
CA ALA A 109 -13.84 11.57 -7.50
C ALA A 109 -12.80 10.87 -6.61
N LEU A 110 -13.24 10.11 -5.60
CA LEU A 110 -12.35 9.30 -4.76
C LEU A 110 -11.81 8.09 -5.52
N ALA A 111 -12.66 7.38 -6.27
CA ALA A 111 -12.26 6.26 -7.12
C ALA A 111 -11.24 6.71 -8.19
N HIS A 112 -11.51 7.83 -8.88
CA HIS A 112 -10.60 8.40 -9.87
C HIS A 112 -9.27 8.86 -9.24
N TRP A 113 -9.32 9.44 -8.03
CA TRP A 113 -8.12 9.81 -7.28
C TRP A 113 -7.26 8.60 -6.92
N LEU A 114 -7.87 7.48 -6.48
CA LEU A 114 -7.19 6.20 -6.23
C LEU A 114 -6.53 5.66 -7.50
N THR A 115 -7.23 5.69 -8.65
CA THR A 115 -6.65 5.30 -9.94
C THR A 115 -5.43 6.15 -10.30
N THR A 116 -5.49 7.45 -10.04
CA THR A 116 -4.34 8.35 -10.23
C THR A 116 -3.17 7.99 -9.30
N GLN A 117 -3.44 7.63 -8.04
CA GLN A 117 -2.37 7.21 -7.12
C GLN A 117 -1.72 5.90 -7.59
N ARG A 118 -2.52 4.92 -8.01
CA ARG A 118 -2.03 3.65 -8.57
C ARG A 118 -1.15 3.86 -9.80
N SER A 119 -1.57 4.74 -10.72
CA SER A 119 -0.77 5.09 -11.90
C SER A 119 0.59 5.70 -11.50
N LYS A 120 0.59 6.63 -10.53
CA LYS A 120 1.83 7.23 -10.02
C LYS A 120 2.73 6.23 -9.30
N ASP A 121 2.16 5.26 -8.58
CA ASP A 121 2.91 4.19 -7.90
C ASP A 121 3.60 3.28 -8.92
N ARG A 122 2.87 2.83 -9.95
CA ARG A 122 3.44 2.03 -11.05
C ARG A 122 4.52 2.77 -11.83
N ALA A 123 4.40 4.10 -11.94
CA ALA A 123 5.40 4.95 -12.57
C ALA A 123 6.59 5.29 -11.64
N GLY A 124 6.59 4.86 -10.38
CA GLY A 124 7.62 5.22 -9.40
C GLY A 124 7.61 6.70 -8.98
N GLN A 125 6.53 7.43 -9.26
CA GLN A 125 6.39 8.87 -9.02
C GLN A 125 5.60 9.19 -7.74
N LEU A 126 5.06 8.18 -7.06
CA LEU A 126 4.37 8.37 -5.80
C LEU A 126 5.37 8.50 -4.66
N LEU A 127 5.25 9.56 -3.87
CA LEU A 127 6.11 9.79 -2.71
C LEU A 127 5.89 8.68 -1.67
N ALA A 128 6.97 8.16 -1.08
CA ALA A 128 6.93 7.03 -0.14
C ALA A 128 5.97 7.27 1.05
N HIS A 129 5.91 8.49 1.59
CA HIS A 129 4.99 8.80 2.68
C HIS A 129 3.52 8.74 2.27
N ARG A 130 3.21 9.00 1.00
CA ARG A 130 1.85 8.89 0.44
C ARG A 130 1.45 7.44 0.26
N ALA A 131 2.36 6.61 -0.25
CA ALA A 131 2.17 5.16 -0.34
C ALA A 131 1.93 4.56 1.05
N ASN A 132 2.79 4.86 2.03
CA ASN A 132 2.65 4.39 3.41
C ASN A 132 1.33 4.84 4.08
N ALA A 133 0.89 6.06 3.80
CA ALA A 133 -0.38 6.55 4.33
C ALA A 133 -1.60 5.86 3.68
N LEU A 134 -1.54 5.55 2.38
CA LEU A 134 -2.56 4.74 1.72
C LEU A 134 -2.54 3.29 2.21
N ASP A 135 -1.36 2.72 2.47
CA ASP A 135 -1.21 1.36 3.01
C ASP A 135 -1.84 1.20 4.39
N ARG A 136 -1.84 2.27 5.20
CA ARG A 136 -2.51 2.27 6.51
C ARG A 136 -4.03 2.33 6.41
N VAL A 137 -4.55 3.14 5.47
CA VAL A 137 -6.01 3.37 5.35
C VAL A 137 -6.67 2.27 4.52
N LEU A 138 -6.01 1.81 3.47
CA LEU A 138 -6.53 0.80 2.55
C LEU A 138 -5.37 -0.06 2.02
N PRO A 139 -4.89 -1.09 2.74
CA PRO A 139 -3.71 -1.89 2.36
C PRO A 139 -3.73 -2.44 0.92
N SER A 140 -4.93 -2.64 0.39
CA SER A 140 -5.20 -3.24 -0.92
C SER A 140 -5.50 -2.20 -2.00
N TRP A 141 -5.16 -0.92 -1.77
CA TRP A 141 -5.39 0.19 -2.70
C TRP A 141 -4.63 0.06 -4.03
N ARG A 142 -3.58 -0.77 -4.09
CA ARG A 142 -2.85 -1.08 -5.34
C ARG A 142 -3.60 -2.05 -6.25
N VAL A 143 -4.52 -2.83 -5.69
CA VAL A 143 -5.34 -3.76 -6.46
C VAL A 143 -6.43 -2.96 -7.17
N ASP A 144 -6.62 -3.22 -8.46
CA ASP A 144 -7.66 -2.55 -9.22
C ASP A 144 -9.03 -3.14 -8.90
N ASP A 145 -9.98 -2.32 -8.46
CA ASP A 145 -11.34 -2.77 -8.16
C ASP A 145 -11.98 -3.40 -9.40
N ARG A 146 -11.70 -2.84 -10.59
CA ARG A 146 -12.15 -3.43 -11.86
C ARG A 146 -11.50 -4.78 -12.12
N ALA A 147 -10.26 -5.00 -11.66
CA ALA A 147 -9.63 -6.33 -11.76
C ALA A 147 -10.27 -7.33 -10.80
N ILE A 148 -10.63 -6.91 -9.58
CA ILE A 148 -11.37 -7.75 -8.62
C ILE A 148 -12.74 -8.13 -9.18
N GLU A 149 -13.49 -7.15 -9.69
CA GLU A 149 -14.80 -7.39 -10.30
C GLU A 149 -14.70 -8.27 -11.53
N ASN A 150 -13.73 -8.02 -12.42
CA ASN A 150 -13.51 -8.87 -13.58
C ASN A 150 -13.15 -10.31 -13.18
N GLU A 151 -12.33 -10.50 -12.14
CA GLU A 151 -12.02 -11.82 -11.59
C GLU A 151 -13.27 -12.51 -11.02
N ALA A 152 -14.10 -11.78 -10.27
CA ALA A 152 -15.36 -12.31 -9.74
C ALA A 152 -16.33 -12.72 -10.87
N HIS A 153 -16.51 -11.86 -11.87
CA HIS A 153 -17.34 -12.17 -13.05
C HIS A 153 -16.79 -13.39 -13.80
N TRP A 154 -15.47 -13.46 -14.00
CA TRP A 154 -14.83 -14.61 -14.64
C TRP A 154 -15.14 -15.91 -13.90
N ARG A 155 -15.04 -15.92 -12.56
CA ARG A 155 -15.37 -17.09 -11.72
C ARG A 155 -16.86 -17.45 -11.79
N LEU A 156 -17.75 -16.46 -11.75
CA LEU A 156 -19.20 -16.70 -11.84
C LEU A 156 -19.56 -17.30 -13.20
N THR A 157 -19.04 -16.76 -14.30
CA THR A 157 -19.27 -17.32 -15.64
C THR A 157 -18.68 -18.72 -15.76
N LEU A 158 -17.52 -18.99 -15.17
CA LEU A 158 -16.95 -20.34 -15.13
C LEU A 158 -17.89 -21.33 -14.42
N VAL A 159 -18.45 -20.95 -13.25
CA VAL A 159 -19.43 -21.78 -12.53
C VAL A 159 -20.65 -22.07 -13.42
N GLU A 160 -21.12 -21.10 -14.19
CA GLU A 160 -22.21 -21.33 -15.14
C GLU A 160 -21.85 -22.28 -16.27
N VAL A 161 -20.62 -22.20 -16.81
CA VAL A 161 -20.15 -23.15 -17.82
C VAL A 161 -20.06 -24.57 -17.23
N LEU A 162 -19.53 -24.72 -16.02
CA LEU A 162 -19.44 -26.02 -15.34
C LEU A 162 -20.82 -26.61 -15.10
N ARG A 163 -21.77 -25.79 -14.66
CA ARG A 163 -23.16 -26.20 -14.48
C ARG A 163 -23.78 -26.65 -15.80
N PHE A 164 -23.60 -25.90 -16.89
CA PHE A 164 -24.07 -26.29 -18.21
C PHE A 164 -23.45 -27.62 -18.66
N HIS A 165 -22.14 -27.80 -18.42
CA HIS A 165 -21.44 -29.03 -18.77
C HIS A 165 -21.96 -30.24 -17.99
N GLN A 166 -22.25 -30.09 -16.69
CA GLN A 166 -22.86 -31.14 -15.88
C GLN A 166 -24.30 -31.45 -16.31
N GLU A 167 -25.10 -30.44 -16.64
CA GLU A 167 -26.51 -30.61 -17.04
C GLU A 167 -26.66 -31.24 -18.43
N HIS A 168 -25.78 -30.89 -19.38
CA HIS A 168 -25.92 -31.31 -20.78
C HIS A 168 -24.85 -32.31 -21.26
N GLY A 169 -23.83 -32.61 -20.46
CA GLY A 169 -22.71 -33.49 -20.82
C GLY A 169 -21.80 -32.95 -21.92
N ARG A 170 -21.98 -31.70 -22.34
CA ARG A 170 -21.23 -31.06 -23.43
C ARG A 170 -20.90 -29.61 -23.12
N LEU A 171 -19.95 -29.03 -23.83
CA LEU A 171 -19.65 -27.60 -23.71
C LEU A 171 -20.73 -26.75 -24.42
N PRO A 172 -21.00 -25.52 -23.93
CA PRO A 172 -21.83 -24.54 -24.63
C PRO A 172 -21.29 -24.26 -26.03
N VAL A 173 -22.17 -24.24 -27.03
CA VAL A 173 -21.79 -23.92 -28.42
C VAL A 173 -22.62 -22.76 -28.96
N ARG A 174 -22.01 -21.93 -29.79
CA ARG A 174 -22.75 -20.90 -30.54
C ARG A 174 -23.48 -21.58 -31.69
N SER A 175 -24.81 -21.75 -31.56
CA SER A 175 -25.67 -22.26 -32.62
C SER A 175 -26.91 -21.37 -32.78
N ARG A 176 -27.54 -21.41 -33.96
CA ARG A 176 -28.77 -20.63 -34.25
C ARG A 176 -29.96 -21.05 -33.37
N GLY A 177 -29.96 -22.27 -32.84
CA GLY A 177 -31.01 -22.78 -31.93
C GLY A 177 -30.66 -22.69 -30.46
N ALA A 178 -29.45 -22.24 -30.11
CA ALA A 178 -29.02 -22.09 -28.72
C ALA A 178 -29.75 -20.92 -28.04
N GLY A 179 -30.18 -21.12 -26.80
CA GLY A 179 -30.74 -20.05 -25.97
C GLY A 179 -29.73 -18.93 -25.72
N SER A 180 -30.21 -17.73 -25.40
CA SER A 180 -29.36 -16.54 -25.16
C SER A 180 -28.24 -16.81 -24.13
N ARG A 181 -28.55 -17.59 -23.10
CA ARG A 181 -27.59 -18.02 -22.07
C ARG A 181 -26.46 -18.89 -22.65
N GLU A 182 -26.79 -19.92 -23.42
CA GLU A 182 -25.78 -20.79 -24.03
C GLU A 182 -24.89 -20.03 -25.01
N GLN A 183 -25.46 -19.10 -25.79
CA GLN A 183 -24.69 -18.26 -26.71
C GLN A 183 -23.67 -17.35 -25.99
N ALA A 184 -24.05 -16.81 -24.83
CA ALA A 184 -23.16 -16.00 -23.99
C ALA A 184 -22.01 -16.84 -23.43
N LEU A 185 -22.31 -18.01 -22.85
CA LEU A 185 -21.29 -18.93 -22.31
C LEU A 185 -20.33 -19.43 -23.39
N ALA A 186 -20.87 -19.77 -24.57
CA ALA A 186 -20.05 -20.19 -25.71
C ALA A 186 -19.16 -19.04 -26.22
N GLY A 187 -19.66 -17.80 -26.21
CA GLY A 187 -18.85 -16.62 -26.50
C GLY A 187 -17.71 -16.41 -25.51
N TRP A 188 -17.99 -16.58 -24.23
CA TRP A 188 -16.98 -16.48 -23.18
C TRP A 188 -15.86 -17.53 -23.38
N LEU A 189 -16.21 -18.79 -23.68
CA LEU A 189 -15.23 -19.84 -23.97
C LEU A 189 -14.36 -19.53 -25.19
N VAL A 190 -14.94 -18.95 -26.25
CA VAL A 190 -14.17 -18.51 -27.42
C VAL A 190 -13.16 -17.44 -27.01
N ASN A 191 -13.55 -16.46 -26.21
CA ASN A 191 -12.63 -15.43 -25.72
C ASN A 191 -11.50 -16.04 -24.88
N GLN A 192 -11.80 -17.00 -23.98
CA GLN A 192 -10.75 -17.66 -23.19
C GLN A 192 -9.75 -18.41 -24.08
N ARG A 193 -10.21 -19.04 -25.17
CA ARG A 193 -9.32 -19.70 -26.15
C ARG A 193 -8.45 -18.70 -26.91
N LEU A 194 -9.00 -17.54 -27.26
CA LEU A 194 -8.23 -16.46 -27.90
C LEU A 194 -7.17 -15.90 -26.95
N ASP A 195 -7.54 -15.62 -25.70
CA ASP A 195 -6.62 -15.14 -24.66
C ASP A 195 -5.50 -16.15 -24.39
N HIS A 196 -5.83 -17.45 -24.36
CA HIS A 196 -4.84 -18.51 -24.21
C HIS A 196 -3.85 -18.55 -25.39
N ARG A 197 -4.35 -18.51 -26.63
CA ARG A 197 -3.50 -18.47 -27.84
C ARG A 197 -2.63 -17.22 -27.91
N ALA A 198 -3.12 -16.10 -27.38
CA ALA A 198 -2.38 -14.85 -27.31
C ALA A 198 -1.39 -14.79 -26.12
N GLY A 199 -1.34 -15.81 -25.25
CA GLY A 199 -0.51 -15.82 -24.05
C GLY A 199 -0.96 -14.82 -22.98
N GLN A 200 -2.21 -14.35 -23.05
CA GLN A 200 -2.79 -13.36 -22.14
C GLN A 200 -3.61 -14.00 -21.02
N LEU A 201 -3.99 -15.28 -21.18
CA LEU A 201 -4.63 -16.04 -20.12
C LEU A 201 -3.60 -16.43 -19.05
N SER A 202 -3.89 -16.15 -17.78
CA SER A 202 -2.98 -16.53 -16.71
C SER A 202 -2.79 -18.05 -16.67
N PRO A 203 -1.57 -18.55 -16.35
CA PRO A 203 -1.30 -19.99 -16.29
C PRO A 203 -2.26 -20.74 -15.35
N GLU A 204 -2.62 -20.13 -14.22
CA GLU A 204 -3.59 -20.69 -13.28
C GLU A 204 -4.97 -20.89 -13.93
N ARG A 205 -5.48 -19.89 -14.67
CA ARG A 205 -6.78 -19.98 -15.35
C ARG A 205 -6.76 -21.04 -16.44
N ALA A 206 -5.68 -21.12 -17.21
CA ALA A 206 -5.51 -22.14 -18.25
C ALA A 206 -5.56 -23.55 -17.65
N HIS A 207 -4.74 -23.80 -16.61
CA HIS A 207 -4.70 -25.08 -15.91
C HIS A 207 -6.05 -25.48 -15.32
N TRP A 208 -6.77 -24.53 -14.71
CA TRP A 208 -8.11 -24.79 -14.18
C TRP A 208 -9.13 -25.13 -15.26
N LEU A 209 -9.13 -24.40 -16.38
CA LEU A 209 -10.03 -24.65 -17.51
C LEU A 209 -9.76 -26.01 -18.16
N GLU A 210 -8.49 -26.37 -18.37
CA GLU A 210 -8.10 -27.68 -18.89
C GLU A 210 -8.55 -28.82 -17.99
N ARG A 211 -8.35 -28.68 -16.68
CA ARG A 211 -8.67 -29.72 -15.71
C ARG A 211 -10.18 -29.96 -15.56
N GLN A 212 -10.98 -28.89 -15.61
CA GLN A 212 -12.42 -28.96 -15.33
C GLN A 212 -13.28 -29.10 -16.59
N LEU A 213 -12.77 -28.75 -17.77
CA LEU A 213 -13.51 -28.78 -19.03
C LEU A 213 -12.71 -29.58 -20.08
N PRO A 214 -12.84 -30.92 -20.09
CA PRO A 214 -12.23 -31.76 -21.11
C PRO A 214 -12.62 -31.30 -22.52
N GLY A 215 -11.65 -31.16 -23.42
CA GLY A 215 -11.86 -30.63 -24.77
C GLY A 215 -11.89 -29.10 -24.88
N PHE A 216 -11.62 -28.35 -23.80
CA PHE A 216 -11.49 -26.89 -23.85
C PHE A 216 -10.43 -26.41 -24.84
N LEU A 217 -9.23 -27.00 -24.83
CA LEU A 217 -8.13 -26.70 -25.76
C LEU A 217 -8.17 -27.50 -27.06
N GLY A 218 -9.12 -28.42 -27.22
CA GLY A 218 -9.12 -29.38 -28.34
C GLY A 218 -8.03 -30.46 -28.22
N LEU A 219 -7.28 -30.49 -27.10
CA LEU A 219 -6.53 -31.68 -26.69
C LEU A 219 -7.55 -32.70 -26.22
N SER A 220 -8.12 -33.42 -27.19
CA SER A 220 -8.79 -34.68 -26.94
C SER A 220 -7.82 -35.54 -26.13
N SER A 221 -8.29 -36.15 -25.04
CA SER A 221 -7.63 -37.29 -24.40
C SER A 221 -7.61 -38.51 -25.33
N ALA A 222 -7.16 -38.33 -26.58
CA ALA A 222 -7.00 -39.35 -27.60
C ALA A 222 -5.56 -39.88 -27.64
N GLU A 223 -4.88 -39.93 -26.50
CA GLU A 223 -3.65 -40.70 -26.28
C GLU A 223 -3.73 -41.48 -24.96
N GLN A 224 -4.87 -42.11 -24.70
CA GLN A 224 -4.97 -43.19 -23.71
C GLN A 224 -5.83 -44.31 -24.30
N GLY A 225 -5.17 -45.09 -25.14
CA GLY A 225 -5.72 -46.29 -25.76
C GLY A 225 -4.88 -46.73 -26.94
N ASP A 226 -3.76 -47.40 -26.67
CA ASP A 226 -3.55 -48.67 -27.37
C ASP A 226 -3.04 -49.73 -26.38
N PRO A 227 -3.79 -50.84 -26.18
CA PRO A 227 -3.35 -52.02 -25.49
C PRO A 227 -2.68 -52.97 -26.49
N ASP A 228 -1.35 -52.99 -26.55
CA ASP A 228 -0.63 -54.17 -27.04
C ASP A 228 0.84 -54.13 -26.58
N THR A 229 1.12 -54.81 -25.47
CA THR A 229 2.29 -55.69 -25.25
C THR A 229 2.00 -56.58 -24.05
#